data_AF-A0A8D8LDN7-F1
#
_entry.id   AF-A0A8D8LDN7-F1
#
_cell.length_a   1.000
_cell.length_b   1.000
_cell.length_c   1.000
_cell.angle_alpha   90.00
_cell.angle_beta   90.00
_cell.angle_gamma   90.00
#
_symmetry.space_group_name_H-M   'P 1'
#
loop_
_entity.id
_entity.type
_entity.pdbx_description
1 polymer ?
#
loop_
_entity_poly.entity_id
_entity_poly.type
_entity_poly.pdbx_seq_one_letter_code
_entity_poly.pdbx_strand_id
1 'polypeptide(L)'
;MDDICSSVSSESVAIELQAQLVAMFKTGGFELSKWASNSSALLSRIPDEDKLESCLSWDDSSFKVLGLSWHPVTDTFAYEVNVKSTECTKRNVLKLTASIFDVLGLLAPVTLYANLLIKHLWQQNIGWDEKPPEHIQNVWRVFQQELTLLSSLSFRRHIDVFSDSDVTLVGFGDASEKAYACVIYSVVKSPQGEVMTNLVCAKSKVSPLKTLSIPRLELCAARLLSKLIKQVADTYSPRVKINKRVCLSDSKVVLDWVRSPYYRWNQFVSNRVAKIQENVGSDSFHHIAGKENVSDCVSRGMLPSQLVDYPVWTTGPEWLKLPIREWPLDVDTSSIDEEIDREEKKSVFVTVQQERSVLLALAERHSSWLSLLHAIVMYSDS
;
A
#
# COMPACT_ATOMS: atom_id res chain seq x y z
N MET A 1 24.16 -16.88 -0.25
CA MET A 1 22.90 -16.86 -1.02
C MET A 1 22.61 -18.32 -1.18
N ASP A 2 21.59 -18.78 -0.49
CA ASP A 2 21.46 -20.21 -0.20
C ASP A 2 20.45 -20.86 -1.16
N ASP A 3 19.54 -20.04 -1.72
CA ASP A 3 18.55 -20.44 -2.74
C ASP A 3 18.64 -19.57 -4.01
N ILE A 4 18.34 -20.18 -5.16
CA ILE A 4 18.24 -19.51 -6.45
C ILE A 4 16.80 -19.65 -6.96
N CYS A 5 16.12 -18.53 -7.17
CA CYS A 5 14.77 -18.52 -7.73
C CYS A 5 14.76 -17.82 -9.08
N SER A 6 14.15 -18.44 -10.09
CA SER A 6 13.94 -17.85 -11.41
C SER A 6 12.58 -18.23 -11.98
N SER A 7 12.07 -17.41 -12.89
CA SER A 7 10.83 -17.66 -13.64
C SER A 7 11.09 -17.29 -15.10
N VAL A 8 10.70 -18.19 -16.01
CA VAL A 8 10.93 -18.06 -17.46
C VAL A 8 9.64 -18.32 -18.22
N SER A 9 9.60 -17.92 -19.50
CA SER A 9 8.39 -17.92 -20.32
C SER A 9 8.00 -19.27 -20.92
N SER A 10 8.90 -20.26 -20.93
CA SER A 10 8.61 -21.59 -21.47
C SER A 10 9.35 -22.71 -20.74
N GLU A 11 8.81 -23.92 -20.82
CA GLU A 11 9.44 -25.12 -20.27
C GLU A 11 10.80 -25.42 -20.90
N SER A 12 10.93 -25.18 -22.22
CA SER A 12 12.20 -25.38 -22.93
C SER A 12 13.31 -24.49 -22.37
N VAL A 13 13.02 -23.21 -22.13
CA VAL A 13 13.96 -22.26 -21.53
C VAL A 13 14.26 -22.65 -20.09
N ALA A 14 13.27 -23.14 -19.33
CA ALA A 14 13.48 -23.58 -17.96
C ALA A 14 14.45 -24.76 -17.87
N ILE A 15 14.28 -25.74 -18.76
CA ILE A 15 15.14 -26.91 -18.88
C ILE A 15 16.57 -26.50 -19.25
N GLU A 16 16.73 -25.60 -20.22
CA GLU A 16 18.04 -25.09 -20.62
C GLU A 16 18.71 -24.33 -19.47
N LEU A 17 17.98 -23.45 -18.79
CA LEU A 17 18.48 -22.70 -17.64
C LEU A 17 18.93 -23.61 -16.51
N GLN A 18 18.15 -24.67 -16.20
CA GLN A 18 18.51 -25.66 -15.19
C GLN A 18 19.84 -26.33 -15.53
N ALA A 19 20.03 -26.77 -16.78
CA ALA A 19 21.25 -27.42 -17.22
C ALA A 19 22.47 -26.46 -17.16
N GLN A 20 22.27 -25.20 -17.57
CA GLN A 20 23.31 -24.17 -17.49
C GLN A 20 23.72 -23.87 -16.04
N LEU A 21 22.75 -23.78 -15.11
CA LEU A 21 23.02 -23.57 -13.69
C LEU A 21 23.82 -24.73 -13.10
N VAL A 22 23.39 -25.99 -13.34
CA VAL A 22 24.12 -27.17 -12.86
C VAL A 22 25.55 -27.18 -13.38
N ALA A 23 25.76 -26.94 -14.68
CA ALA A 23 27.09 -26.90 -15.28
C ALA A 23 27.95 -25.79 -14.67
N MET A 24 27.40 -24.58 -14.53
CA MET A 24 28.11 -23.43 -13.96
C MET A 24 28.53 -23.68 -12.51
N PHE A 25 27.62 -24.11 -11.63
CA PHE A 25 27.93 -24.35 -10.22
C PHE A 25 28.90 -25.51 -10.02
N LYS A 26 28.82 -26.53 -10.88
CA LYS A 26 29.79 -27.63 -10.88
C LYS A 26 31.22 -27.16 -11.16
N THR A 27 31.43 -26.12 -11.98
CA THR A 27 32.78 -25.53 -12.16
C THR A 27 33.34 -24.90 -10.90
N GLY A 28 32.48 -24.44 -10.00
CA GLY A 28 32.84 -23.92 -8.68
C GLY A 28 32.92 -25.00 -7.59
N GLY A 29 32.71 -26.28 -7.92
CA GLY A 29 32.68 -27.39 -6.96
C GLY A 29 31.39 -27.46 -6.13
N PHE A 30 30.31 -26.81 -6.57
CA PHE A 30 29.01 -26.83 -5.91
C PHE A 30 28.05 -27.77 -6.62
N GLU A 31 27.26 -28.51 -5.84
CA GLU A 31 26.17 -29.36 -6.32
C GLU A 31 24.83 -28.73 -5.91
N LEU A 32 23.94 -28.54 -6.89
CA LEU A 32 22.61 -27.96 -6.68
C LEU A 32 21.60 -29.07 -6.44
N SER A 33 20.88 -29.00 -5.31
CA SER A 33 19.84 -29.96 -4.91
C SER A 33 18.55 -29.23 -4.53
N LYS A 34 17.53 -29.98 -4.07
CA LYS A 34 16.21 -29.46 -3.65
C LYS A 34 15.47 -28.67 -4.74
N TRP A 35 15.51 -29.15 -5.97
CA TRP A 35 14.82 -28.53 -7.09
C TRP A 35 13.30 -28.59 -6.95
N ALA A 36 12.65 -27.45 -7.17
CA ALA A 36 11.19 -27.33 -7.22
C ALA A 36 10.78 -26.57 -8.50
N SER A 37 9.72 -27.03 -9.18
CA SER A 37 9.21 -26.43 -10.42
C SER A 37 7.75 -26.80 -10.64
N ASN A 38 6.99 -25.90 -11.27
CA ASN A 38 5.63 -26.19 -11.75
C ASN A 38 5.61 -26.95 -13.09
N SER A 39 6.76 -27.19 -13.72
CA SER A 39 6.88 -27.99 -14.95
C SER A 39 7.23 -29.44 -14.62
N SER A 40 6.29 -30.36 -14.90
CA SER A 40 6.53 -31.80 -14.77
C SER A 40 7.59 -32.30 -15.75
N ALA A 41 7.67 -31.70 -16.95
CA ALA A 41 8.69 -32.02 -17.94
C ALA A 41 10.10 -31.72 -17.42
N LEU A 42 10.29 -30.58 -16.74
CA LEU A 42 11.57 -30.25 -16.11
C LEU A 42 11.89 -31.20 -14.95
N LEU A 43 10.93 -31.46 -14.05
CA LEU A 43 11.13 -32.35 -12.92
C LEU A 43 11.44 -33.78 -13.33
N SER A 44 10.90 -34.27 -14.46
CA SER A 44 11.19 -35.62 -14.98
C SER A 44 12.68 -35.85 -15.32
N ARG A 45 13.45 -34.79 -15.53
CA ARG A 45 14.87 -34.83 -15.87
C ARG A 45 15.82 -34.74 -14.68
N ILE A 46 15.27 -34.46 -13.50
CA ILE A 46 16.04 -34.31 -12.26
C ILE A 46 15.99 -35.65 -11.51
N PRO A 47 17.10 -36.12 -10.90
CA PRO A 47 17.08 -37.28 -10.02
C PRO A 47 16.15 -37.07 -8.83
N ASP A 48 15.46 -38.12 -8.35
CA ASP A 48 14.51 -37.98 -7.24
C ASP A 48 15.18 -37.49 -5.93
N GLU A 49 16.45 -37.84 -5.71
CA GLU A 49 17.27 -37.40 -4.57
C GLU A 49 17.49 -35.89 -4.53
N ASP A 50 17.46 -35.24 -5.71
CA ASP A 50 17.69 -33.81 -5.87
C ASP A 50 16.38 -33.02 -5.95
N LYS A 51 15.21 -33.66 -5.92
CA LYS A 51 13.91 -32.98 -5.94
C LYS A 51 13.48 -32.57 -4.55
N LEU A 52 12.75 -31.47 -4.47
CA LEU A 52 12.00 -31.11 -3.28
C LEU A 52 10.72 -31.97 -3.19
N GLU A 53 10.47 -32.60 -2.04
CA GLU A 53 9.45 -33.66 -1.90
C GLU A 53 8.00 -33.21 -2.17
N SER A 54 7.60 -31.98 -1.85
CA SER A 54 6.18 -31.59 -1.99
C SER A 54 5.92 -30.08 -2.11
N CYS A 55 6.37 -29.29 -1.13
CA CYS A 55 6.18 -27.84 -1.12
C CYS A 55 7.48 -27.11 -0.80
N LEU A 56 7.62 -25.91 -1.34
CA LEU A 56 8.68 -24.98 -0.95
C LEU A 56 8.13 -24.05 0.13
N SER A 57 8.54 -24.27 1.37
CA SER A 57 8.45 -23.25 2.42
C SER A 57 9.67 -22.35 2.34
N TRP A 58 9.46 -21.04 2.33
CA TRP A 58 10.57 -20.08 2.38
C TRP A 58 11.20 -19.94 3.77
N ASP A 59 10.78 -20.76 4.75
CA ASP A 59 11.22 -20.62 6.13
C ASP A 59 11.29 -21.94 6.93
N ASP A 60 12.45 -22.16 7.55
CA ASP A 60 12.79 -23.35 8.35
C ASP A 60 12.51 -23.22 9.86
N SER A 61 11.88 -22.12 10.32
CA SER A 61 11.77 -21.84 11.76
C SER A 61 10.51 -22.47 12.39
N SER A 62 10.71 -23.36 13.37
CA SER A 62 9.69 -24.04 14.18
C SER A 62 8.79 -23.13 15.06
N PHE A 63 8.94 -21.81 14.95
CA PHE A 63 8.24 -20.80 15.76
C PHE A 63 7.15 -20.02 15.01
N LYS A 64 6.89 -20.34 13.74
CA LYS A 64 5.89 -19.64 12.92
C LYS A 64 4.48 -20.16 13.18
N VAL A 65 3.53 -19.23 13.17
CA VAL A 65 2.10 -19.55 13.22
C VAL A 65 1.51 -19.60 11.82
N LEU A 66 2.01 -18.77 10.89
CA LEU A 66 1.65 -18.76 9.47
C LEU A 66 2.90 -18.57 8.60
N GLY A 67 3.23 -19.56 7.78
CA GLY A 67 4.31 -19.51 6.78
C GLY A 67 3.76 -19.58 5.36
N LEU A 68 4.31 -18.78 4.43
CA LEU A 68 3.98 -18.87 3.01
C LEU A 68 4.66 -20.09 2.41
N SER A 69 3.87 -21.00 1.85
CA SER A 69 4.37 -22.17 1.10
C SER A 69 3.95 -22.07 -0.36
N TRP A 70 4.78 -22.56 -1.26
CA TRP A 70 4.43 -22.73 -2.67
C TRP A 70 4.26 -24.20 -3.00
N HIS A 71 3.12 -24.49 -3.64
CA HIS A 71 2.75 -25.78 -4.17
C HIS A 71 3.04 -25.78 -5.68
N PRO A 72 4.14 -26.41 -6.13
CA PRO A 72 4.58 -26.28 -7.51
C PRO A 72 3.57 -26.89 -8.50
N VAL A 73 2.95 -28.02 -8.13
CA VAL A 73 2.00 -28.73 -9.00
C VAL A 73 0.79 -27.88 -9.36
N THR A 74 0.22 -27.15 -8.40
CA THR A 74 -0.94 -26.27 -8.62
C THR A 74 -0.54 -24.84 -8.96
N ASP A 75 0.75 -24.52 -8.87
CA ASP A 75 1.32 -23.18 -8.98
C ASP A 75 0.66 -22.13 -8.09
N THR A 76 0.38 -22.51 -6.84
CA THR A 76 -0.29 -21.67 -5.85
C THR A 76 0.57 -21.46 -4.63
N PHE A 77 0.45 -20.27 -4.05
CA PHE A 77 0.84 -20.00 -2.67
C PHE A 77 -0.29 -20.43 -1.73
N ALA A 78 0.07 -21.03 -0.60
CA ALA A 78 -0.83 -21.31 0.50
C ALA A 78 -0.16 -20.93 1.83
N TYR A 79 -0.91 -21.03 2.93
CA TYR A 79 -0.40 -20.76 4.26
C TYR A 79 -0.41 -22.01 5.13
N GLU A 80 0.76 -22.38 5.63
CA GLU A 80 0.89 -23.44 6.62
C GLU A 80 0.59 -22.88 8.01
N VAL A 81 -0.40 -23.46 8.67
CA VAL A 81 -0.90 -22.98 9.96
C VAL A 81 -0.40 -23.89 11.09
N ASN A 82 0.37 -23.34 12.02
CA ASN A 82 0.80 -24.03 13.24
C ASN A 82 0.47 -23.19 14.47
N VAL A 83 -0.81 -23.14 14.82
CA VAL A 83 -1.29 -22.36 15.95
C VAL A 83 -1.28 -23.21 17.21
N LYS A 84 -0.47 -22.83 18.19
CA LYS A 84 -0.59 -23.33 19.56
C LYS A 84 -1.45 -22.35 20.35
N SER A 85 -2.46 -22.88 21.04
CA SER A 85 -3.29 -22.07 21.94
C SER A 85 -2.43 -21.48 23.06
N THR A 86 -2.57 -20.17 23.30
CA THR A 86 -1.79 -19.45 24.30
C THR A 86 -2.70 -18.52 25.08
N GLU A 87 -2.38 -18.28 26.36
CA GLU A 87 -3.09 -17.29 27.15
C GLU A 87 -3.04 -15.90 26.50
N CYS A 88 -4.14 -15.15 26.66
CA CYS A 88 -4.23 -13.77 26.17
C CYS A 88 -3.38 -12.86 27.07
N THR A 89 -2.15 -12.58 26.64
CA THR A 89 -1.29 -11.54 27.23
C THR A 89 -0.76 -10.67 26.11
N LYS A 90 -0.39 -9.41 26.43
CA LYS A 90 0.20 -8.50 25.43
C LYS A 90 1.43 -9.12 24.76
N ARG A 91 2.26 -9.85 25.52
CA ARG A 91 3.42 -10.58 24.99
C ARG A 91 3.03 -11.66 23.99
N ASN A 92 2.03 -12.49 24.30
CA ASN A 92 1.63 -13.59 23.42
C ASN A 92 0.93 -13.10 22.15
N VAL A 93 0.09 -12.07 22.26
CA VAL A 93 -0.56 -11.44 21.09
C VAL A 93 0.49 -10.86 20.15
N LEU A 94 1.48 -10.14 20.68
CA LEU A 94 2.60 -9.62 19.88
C LEU A 94 3.42 -10.74 19.25
N LYS A 95 3.76 -11.78 20.02
CA LYS A 95 4.54 -12.93 19.54
C LYS A 95 3.84 -13.63 18.37
N LEU A 96 2.54 -13.91 18.50
CA LEU A 96 1.76 -14.52 17.43
C LEU A 96 1.70 -13.62 16.21
N THR A 97 1.41 -12.33 16.39
CA THR A 97 1.31 -11.38 15.27
C THR A 97 2.62 -11.26 14.49
N ALA A 98 3.75 -11.22 15.20
CA ALA A 98 5.08 -11.18 14.59
C ALA A 98 5.46 -12.49 13.88
N SER A 99 4.81 -13.61 14.25
CA SER A 99 5.03 -14.92 13.64
C SER A 99 4.16 -15.19 12.40
N ILE A 100 3.29 -14.24 12.02
CA ILE A 100 2.56 -14.26 10.76
C ILE A 100 3.50 -13.73 9.67
N PHE A 101 4.00 -14.64 8.82
CA PHE A 101 4.89 -14.27 7.73
C PHE A 101 4.08 -13.99 6.46
N ASP A 102 3.83 -12.70 6.20
CA ASP A 102 3.06 -12.24 5.04
C ASP A 102 3.78 -11.10 4.30
N VAL A 103 4.75 -11.47 3.46
CA VAL A 103 5.63 -10.50 2.75
C VAL A 103 4.86 -9.66 1.74
N LEU A 104 3.91 -10.27 1.03
CA LEU A 104 3.12 -9.62 -0.02
C LEU A 104 1.84 -8.96 0.53
N GLY A 105 1.46 -9.21 1.79
CA GLY A 105 0.22 -8.69 2.35
C GLY A 105 -1.02 -9.44 1.88
N LEU A 106 -0.92 -10.71 1.47
CA LEU A 106 -2.08 -11.49 1.01
C LEU A 106 -3.06 -11.75 2.15
N LEU A 107 -2.59 -11.70 3.40
CA LEU A 107 -3.38 -11.78 4.62
C LEU A 107 -3.44 -10.42 5.35
N ALA A 108 -3.24 -9.31 4.63
CA ALA A 108 -3.21 -7.97 5.24
C ALA A 108 -4.45 -7.62 6.09
N PRO A 109 -5.69 -8.02 5.75
CA PRO A 109 -6.85 -7.81 6.62
C PRO A 109 -6.74 -8.50 7.98
N VAL A 110 -6.27 -9.76 8.00
CA VAL A 110 -6.09 -10.56 9.22
C VAL A 110 -4.91 -10.05 10.03
N THR A 111 -3.81 -9.75 9.36
CA THR A 111 -2.62 -9.18 10.01
C THR A 111 -2.93 -7.81 10.62
N LEU A 112 -3.74 -6.99 9.95
CA LEU A 112 -4.19 -5.73 10.55
C LEU A 112 -5.06 -5.98 11.78
N TYR A 113 -6.00 -6.92 11.74
CA TYR A 113 -6.85 -7.24 12.88
C TYR A 113 -6.01 -7.54 14.13
N ALA A 114 -4.98 -8.36 13.98
CA ALA A 114 -4.03 -8.66 15.06
C ALA A 114 -3.28 -7.41 15.55
N ASN A 115 -2.82 -6.57 14.63
CA ASN A 115 -2.15 -5.30 14.98
C ASN A 115 -3.08 -4.31 15.72
N LEU A 116 -4.38 -4.28 15.38
CA LEU A 116 -5.37 -3.46 16.08
C LEU A 116 -5.63 -3.98 17.49
N LEU A 117 -5.66 -5.30 17.69
CA LEU A 117 -5.76 -5.90 19.02
C LEU A 117 -4.56 -5.52 19.90
N ILE A 118 -3.34 -5.53 19.34
CA ILE A 118 -2.14 -5.04 20.02
C ILE A 118 -2.31 -3.56 20.42
N LYS A 119 -2.71 -2.69 19.49
CA LYS A 119 -2.95 -1.27 19.78
C LYS A 119 -3.97 -1.08 20.91
N HIS A 120 -5.04 -1.88 20.91
CA HIS A 120 -6.05 -1.81 21.96
C HIS A 120 -5.49 -2.17 23.35
N LEU A 121 -4.67 -3.23 23.44
CA LEU A 121 -3.97 -3.61 24.68
C LEU A 121 -2.99 -2.52 25.17
N TRP A 122 -2.37 -1.77 24.26
CA TRP A 122 -1.54 -0.62 24.61
C TRP A 122 -2.36 0.54 25.17
N GLN A 123 -3.48 0.88 24.54
CA GLN A 123 -4.37 1.97 24.97
C GLN A 123 -4.98 1.72 26.36
N GLN A 124 -5.22 0.45 26.71
CA GLN A 124 -5.72 0.04 28.02
C GLN A 124 -4.62 -0.06 29.10
N ASN A 125 -3.37 0.30 28.79
CA ASN A 125 -2.23 0.23 29.72
C ASN A 125 -1.99 -1.15 30.37
N ILE A 126 -2.39 -2.24 29.71
CA ILE A 126 -2.21 -3.61 30.22
C ILE A 126 -0.71 -3.96 30.30
N GLY A 127 -0.26 -4.62 31.37
CA GLY A 127 1.10 -5.14 31.49
C GLY A 127 1.45 -6.17 30.40
N TRP A 128 2.75 -6.51 30.28
CA TRP A 128 3.21 -7.47 29.27
C TRP A 128 2.62 -8.88 29.44
N ASP A 129 2.57 -9.33 30.69
CA ASP A 129 2.14 -10.67 31.10
C ASP A 129 0.84 -10.64 31.92
N GLU A 130 0.17 -9.47 31.95
CA GLU A 130 -1.11 -9.26 32.62
C GLU A 130 -2.26 -9.77 31.74
N LYS A 131 -3.28 -10.37 32.38
CA LYS A 131 -4.50 -10.82 31.71
C LYS A 131 -5.43 -9.63 31.46
N PRO A 132 -5.81 -9.32 30.20
CA PRO A 132 -6.71 -8.21 29.90
C PRO A 132 -8.16 -8.54 30.30
N PRO A 133 -9.08 -7.58 30.27
CA PRO A 133 -10.50 -7.83 30.47
C PRO A 133 -11.06 -8.98 29.61
N GLU A 134 -12.07 -9.69 30.14
CA GLU A 134 -12.61 -10.92 29.53
C GLU A 134 -13.07 -10.75 28.08
N HIS A 135 -13.65 -9.60 27.73
CA HIS A 135 -14.07 -9.32 26.36
C HIS A 135 -12.90 -9.34 25.35
N ILE A 136 -11.71 -8.87 25.74
CA ILE A 136 -10.50 -8.91 24.90
C ILE A 136 -9.99 -10.35 24.80
N GLN A 137 -10.03 -11.09 25.91
CA GLN A 137 -9.64 -12.51 25.92
C GLN A 137 -10.55 -13.34 24.99
N ASN A 138 -11.84 -13.03 24.95
CA ASN A 138 -12.80 -13.69 24.06
C ASN A 138 -12.49 -13.39 22.58
N VAL A 139 -12.24 -12.12 22.24
CA VAL A 139 -11.81 -11.71 20.89
C VAL A 139 -10.53 -12.44 20.48
N TRP A 140 -9.54 -12.49 21.36
CA TRP A 140 -8.29 -13.20 21.12
C TRP A 140 -8.49 -14.71 20.90
N ARG A 141 -9.31 -15.35 21.73
CA ARG A 141 -9.59 -16.78 21.64
C ARG A 141 -10.23 -17.14 20.30
N VAL A 142 -11.23 -16.36 19.88
CA VAL A 142 -11.88 -16.52 18.57
C VAL A 142 -10.85 -16.35 17.45
N PHE A 143 -10.07 -15.27 17.49
CA PHE A 143 -9.03 -15.02 16.48
C PHE A 143 -8.06 -16.21 16.36
N GLN A 144 -7.51 -16.71 17.48
CA GLN A 144 -6.59 -17.85 17.47
C GLN A 144 -7.21 -19.13 16.89
N GLN A 145 -8.46 -19.42 17.25
CA GLN A 145 -9.16 -20.61 16.78
C GLN A 145 -9.41 -20.57 15.27
N GLU A 146 -9.72 -19.38 14.74
CA GLU A 146 -10.01 -19.21 13.32
C GLU A 146 -8.76 -19.16 12.43
N LEU A 147 -7.55 -18.95 12.98
CA LEU A 147 -6.32 -18.90 12.16
C LEU A 147 -6.11 -20.18 11.34
N THR A 148 -6.58 -21.34 11.82
CA THR A 148 -6.53 -22.61 11.09
C THR A 148 -7.33 -22.59 9.80
N LEU A 149 -8.36 -21.74 9.69
CA LEU A 149 -9.15 -21.58 8.46
C LEU A 149 -8.31 -21.00 7.32
N LEU A 150 -7.22 -20.30 7.61
CA LEU A 150 -6.37 -19.70 6.57
C LEU A 150 -5.62 -20.74 5.74
N SER A 151 -5.52 -21.99 6.20
CA SER A 151 -4.92 -23.07 5.40
C SER A 151 -5.76 -23.43 4.16
N SER A 152 -7.03 -23.05 4.13
CA SER A 152 -7.88 -23.24 2.94
C SER A 152 -7.74 -22.13 1.91
N LEU A 153 -7.10 -21.00 2.27
CA LEU A 153 -6.82 -19.93 1.32
C LEU A 153 -5.63 -20.32 0.43
N SER A 154 -5.80 -20.09 -0.86
CA SER A 154 -4.73 -20.22 -1.83
C SER A 154 -4.74 -19.04 -2.79
N PHE A 155 -3.54 -18.64 -3.23
CA PHE A 155 -3.33 -17.52 -4.13
C PHE A 155 -2.50 -18.01 -5.31
N ARG A 156 -2.89 -17.68 -6.55
CA ARG A 156 -2.09 -18.07 -7.72
C ARG A 156 -0.75 -17.34 -7.69
N ARG A 157 0.36 -18.08 -7.85
CA ARG A 157 1.70 -17.46 -7.94
C ARG A 157 1.83 -16.66 -9.23
N HIS A 158 1.36 -17.23 -10.33
CA HIS A 158 1.37 -16.57 -11.63
C HIS A 158 0.18 -15.62 -11.76
N ILE A 159 0.45 -14.36 -12.14
CA ILE A 159 -0.55 -13.30 -12.29
C ILE A 159 -1.11 -13.17 -13.72
N ASP A 160 -1.07 -14.27 -14.49
CA ASP A 160 -1.57 -14.38 -15.88
C ASP A 160 -0.92 -13.43 -16.89
N VAL A 161 0.34 -13.03 -16.65
CA VAL A 161 1.11 -12.19 -17.58
C VAL A 161 1.85 -13.06 -18.60
N PHE A 162 1.62 -12.79 -19.88
CA PHE A 162 2.28 -13.45 -21.00
C PHE A 162 2.99 -12.45 -21.90
N SER A 163 3.72 -12.94 -22.90
CA SER A 163 4.25 -12.10 -23.98
C SER A 163 3.10 -11.32 -24.63
N ASP A 164 3.33 -10.03 -24.86
CA ASP A 164 2.38 -9.09 -25.47
C ASP A 164 1.07 -8.86 -24.69
N SER A 165 0.99 -9.26 -23.43
CA SER A 165 -0.11 -8.87 -22.55
C SER A 165 -0.16 -7.36 -22.33
N ASP A 166 -1.37 -6.79 -22.31
CA ASP A 166 -1.61 -5.43 -21.85
C ASP A 166 -1.87 -5.46 -20.33
N VAL A 167 -0.93 -4.91 -19.56
CA VAL A 167 -0.95 -4.96 -18.10
C VAL A 167 -1.27 -3.60 -17.52
N THR A 168 -2.35 -3.52 -16.76
CA THR A 168 -2.73 -2.36 -15.96
C THR A 168 -2.63 -2.70 -14.48
N LEU A 169 -1.87 -1.90 -13.72
CA LEU A 169 -1.89 -1.98 -12.27
C LEU A 169 -2.99 -1.08 -11.74
N VAL A 170 -3.89 -1.64 -10.94
CA VAL A 170 -4.99 -0.92 -10.29
C VAL A 170 -4.81 -1.07 -8.81
N GLY A 171 -4.73 0.04 -8.07
CA GLY A 171 -4.69 -0.05 -6.63
C GLY A 171 -5.74 0.83 -5.96
N PHE A 172 -6.21 0.34 -4.84
CA PHE A 172 -7.27 0.92 -4.02
C PHE A 172 -6.63 1.37 -2.71
N GLY A 173 -6.99 2.57 -2.25
CA GLY A 173 -6.58 3.11 -0.97
C GLY A 173 -7.78 3.49 -0.13
N ASP A 174 -7.73 3.19 1.16
CA ASP A 174 -8.77 3.54 2.11
C ASP A 174 -8.17 3.82 3.50
N ALA A 175 -8.87 4.64 4.27
CA ALA A 175 -8.51 4.94 5.63
C ALA A 175 -9.73 5.03 6.56
N SER A 176 -9.55 4.48 7.75
CA SER A 176 -10.43 4.66 8.90
C SER A 176 -9.67 5.30 10.06
N GLU A 177 -10.41 5.69 11.09
CA GLU A 177 -9.82 6.15 12.37
C GLU A 177 -8.85 5.12 12.97
N LYS A 178 -9.06 3.84 12.68
CA LYS A 178 -8.29 2.73 13.25
C LYS A 178 -6.99 2.49 12.48
N ALA A 179 -7.06 2.46 11.15
CA ALA A 179 -5.94 2.16 10.26
C ALA A 179 -6.20 2.66 8.84
N TYR A 180 -5.13 2.72 8.05
CA TYR A 180 -5.19 3.01 6.62
C TYR A 180 -4.43 1.95 5.84
N ALA A 181 -4.90 1.66 4.63
CA ALA A 181 -4.40 0.54 3.86
C ALA A 181 -4.49 0.80 2.36
N CYS A 182 -3.81 -0.05 1.60
CA CYS A 182 -3.96 -0.14 0.16
C CYS A 182 -3.81 -1.58 -0.32
N VAL A 183 -4.38 -1.86 -1.49
CA VAL A 183 -4.27 -3.14 -2.20
C VAL A 183 -4.02 -2.86 -3.67
N ILE A 184 -3.24 -3.73 -4.33
CA ILE A 184 -2.94 -3.65 -5.76
C ILE A 184 -3.37 -4.93 -6.44
N TYR A 185 -4.13 -4.78 -7.52
CA TYR A 185 -4.47 -5.82 -8.47
C TYR A 185 -3.78 -5.55 -9.80
N SER A 186 -3.40 -6.62 -10.49
CA SER A 186 -3.04 -6.56 -11.91
C SER A 186 -4.26 -6.94 -12.73
N VAL A 187 -4.62 -6.09 -13.69
CA VAL A 187 -5.57 -6.39 -14.76
C VAL A 187 -4.74 -6.73 -15.99
N VAL A 188 -4.83 -7.98 -16.42
CA VAL A 188 -4.04 -8.49 -17.53
C VAL A 188 -4.96 -8.89 -18.65
N LYS A 189 -4.79 -8.24 -19.80
CA LYS A 189 -5.49 -8.61 -21.03
C LYS A 189 -4.57 -9.44 -21.91
N SER A 190 -4.99 -10.67 -22.17
CA SER A 190 -4.28 -11.58 -23.07
C SER A 190 -4.39 -11.11 -24.53
N PRO A 191 -3.46 -11.51 -25.41
CA PRO A 191 -3.58 -11.26 -26.85
C PRO A 191 -4.88 -11.81 -27.46
N GLN A 192 -5.44 -12.86 -26.85
CA GLN A 192 -6.72 -13.48 -27.25
C GLN A 192 -7.95 -12.68 -26.77
N GLY A 193 -7.74 -11.63 -25.96
CA GLY A 193 -8.80 -10.73 -25.48
C GLY A 193 -9.40 -11.12 -24.13
N GLU A 194 -8.93 -12.20 -23.51
CA GLU A 194 -9.35 -12.60 -22.15
C GLU A 194 -8.75 -11.65 -21.11
N VAL A 195 -9.56 -11.24 -20.13
CA VAL A 195 -9.13 -10.30 -19.09
C VAL A 195 -9.15 -10.99 -17.73
N MET A 196 -7.97 -11.08 -17.12
CA MET A 196 -7.77 -11.69 -15.80
C MET A 196 -7.38 -10.63 -14.79
N THR A 197 -7.86 -10.81 -13.55
CA THR A 197 -7.57 -9.91 -12.44
C THR A 197 -6.97 -10.71 -11.28
N ASN A 198 -5.83 -10.25 -10.77
CA ASN A 198 -5.07 -10.96 -9.75
C ASN A 198 -4.60 -10.00 -8.66
N LEU A 199 -4.78 -10.39 -7.39
CA LEU A 199 -4.14 -9.71 -6.26
C LEU A 199 -2.62 -9.81 -6.39
N VAL A 200 -1.94 -8.66 -6.37
CA VAL A 200 -0.47 -8.59 -6.44
C VAL A 200 0.12 -8.46 -5.04
N CYS A 201 -0.35 -7.47 -4.29
CA CYS A 201 0.07 -7.23 -2.92
C CYS A 201 -0.88 -6.26 -2.21
N ALA A 202 -0.83 -6.25 -0.88
CA ALA A 202 -1.50 -5.25 -0.06
C ALA A 202 -0.60 -4.77 1.07
N LYS A 203 -0.96 -3.63 1.65
CA LYS A 203 -0.24 -3.06 2.78
C LYS A 203 -1.17 -2.27 3.67
N SER A 204 -1.11 -2.53 4.96
CA SER A 204 -1.87 -1.80 5.97
C SER A 204 -0.93 -1.15 6.99
N LYS A 205 -1.42 -0.09 7.64
CA LYS A 205 -0.78 0.58 8.76
C LYS A 205 -1.82 1.01 9.77
N VAL A 206 -1.57 0.70 11.02
CA VAL A 206 -2.39 1.19 12.14
C VAL A 206 -2.27 2.71 12.23
N SER A 207 -3.40 3.40 12.40
CA SER A 207 -3.45 4.85 12.50
C SER A 207 -2.66 5.33 13.72
N PRO A 208 -1.94 6.47 13.64
CA PRO A 208 -1.17 6.99 14.75
C PRO A 208 -2.01 7.20 16.02
N LEU A 209 -1.38 7.16 17.19
CA LEU A 209 -2.05 7.50 18.45
C LEU A 209 -2.45 8.98 18.51
N LYS A 210 -1.68 9.85 17.86
CA LYS A 210 -2.06 11.25 17.68
C LYS A 210 -3.19 11.31 16.67
N THR A 211 -4.34 11.83 17.10
CA THR A 211 -5.52 11.98 16.26
C THR A 211 -5.21 12.86 15.05
N LEU A 212 -5.45 12.30 13.87
CA LEU A 212 -5.47 13.00 12.60
C LEU A 212 -6.93 13.08 12.13
N SER A 213 -7.27 14.09 11.33
CA SER A 213 -8.57 14.11 10.67
C SER A 213 -8.67 12.98 9.64
N ILE A 214 -9.90 12.59 9.31
CA ILE A 214 -10.17 11.55 8.31
C ILE A 214 -9.50 11.87 6.97
N PRO A 215 -9.61 13.09 6.40
CA PRO A 215 -8.94 13.40 5.14
C PRO A 215 -7.41 13.27 5.19
N ARG A 216 -6.79 13.60 6.33
CA ARG A 216 -5.35 13.40 6.52
C ARG A 216 -4.96 11.92 6.59
N LEU A 217 -5.82 11.06 7.12
CA LEU A 217 -5.62 9.60 7.11
C LEU A 217 -5.82 9.02 5.71
N GLU A 218 -6.84 9.46 4.98
CA GLU A 218 -7.09 9.09 3.59
C GLU A 218 -5.92 9.52 2.70
N LEU A 219 -5.35 10.72 2.92
CA LEU A 219 -4.12 11.15 2.23
C LEU A 219 -2.92 10.26 2.59
N CYS A 220 -2.87 9.71 3.81
CA CYS A 220 -1.86 8.72 4.17
C CYS A 220 -2.06 7.39 3.43
N ALA A 221 -3.31 6.94 3.21
CA ALA A 221 -3.62 5.81 2.36
C ALA A 221 -3.17 6.05 0.91
N ALA A 222 -3.52 7.19 0.32
CA ALA A 222 -3.09 7.58 -1.03
C ALA A 222 -1.56 7.63 -1.18
N ARG A 223 -0.87 8.13 -0.14
CA ARG A 223 0.59 8.13 -0.09
C ARG A 223 1.20 6.73 0.00
N LEU A 224 0.56 5.83 0.75
CA LEU A 224 0.97 4.44 0.87
C LEU A 224 0.76 3.71 -0.47
N LEU A 225 -0.40 3.90 -1.08
CA LEU A 225 -0.79 3.37 -2.39
C LEU A 225 0.18 3.80 -3.49
N SER A 226 0.43 5.10 -3.64
CA SER A 226 1.34 5.61 -4.68
C SER A 226 2.77 5.04 -4.53
N LYS A 227 3.26 4.89 -3.30
CA LYS A 227 4.56 4.26 -3.04
C LYS A 227 4.54 2.79 -3.45
N LEU A 228 3.51 2.04 -3.05
CA LEU A 228 3.42 0.61 -3.33
C LEU A 228 3.28 0.34 -4.83
N ILE A 229 2.43 1.10 -5.54
CA ILE A 229 2.29 1.01 -7.00
C ILE A 229 3.62 1.28 -7.71
N LYS A 230 4.34 2.32 -7.29
CA LYS A 230 5.67 2.60 -7.86
C LYS A 230 6.63 1.44 -7.63
N GLN A 231 6.68 0.90 -6.41
CA GLN A 231 7.55 -0.23 -6.08
C GLN A 231 7.24 -1.47 -6.92
N VAL A 232 5.96 -1.83 -7.06
CA VAL A 232 5.53 -2.94 -7.92
C VAL A 232 5.93 -2.65 -9.36
N ALA A 233 5.61 -1.46 -9.88
CA ALA A 233 5.92 -1.11 -11.25
C ALA A 233 7.43 -1.16 -11.56
N ASP A 234 8.26 -0.57 -10.71
CA ASP A 234 9.71 -0.58 -10.86
C ASP A 234 10.27 -2.02 -10.81
N THR A 235 9.75 -2.86 -9.91
CA THR A 235 10.19 -4.27 -9.74
C THR A 235 9.91 -5.11 -10.99
N TYR A 236 8.74 -4.93 -11.61
CA TYR A 236 8.34 -5.73 -12.77
C TYR A 236 8.74 -5.12 -14.11
N SER A 237 9.08 -3.82 -14.16
CA SER A 237 9.43 -3.10 -15.39
C SER A 237 10.51 -3.77 -16.27
N PRO A 238 11.53 -4.48 -15.74
CA PRO A 238 12.52 -5.14 -16.61
C PRO A 238 11.99 -6.39 -17.31
N ARG A 239 10.86 -6.93 -16.86
CA ARG A 239 10.30 -8.22 -17.30
C ARG A 239 8.95 -8.06 -18.01
N VAL A 240 8.18 -7.05 -17.62
CA VAL A 240 6.81 -6.84 -18.06
C VAL A 240 6.60 -5.37 -18.37
N LYS A 241 6.06 -5.08 -19.55
CA LYS A 241 5.61 -3.74 -19.90
C LYS A 241 4.30 -3.45 -19.15
N ILE A 242 4.34 -2.51 -18.22
CA ILE A 242 3.15 -2.02 -17.53
C ILE A 242 2.64 -0.80 -18.30
N ASN A 243 1.45 -0.92 -18.86
CA ASN A 243 0.86 0.06 -19.77
C ASN A 243 0.23 1.22 -18.98
N LYS A 244 -0.43 0.92 -17.87
CA LYS A 244 -1.17 1.89 -17.06
C LYS A 244 -1.04 1.61 -15.57
N ARG A 245 -1.14 2.68 -14.79
CA ARG A 245 -1.23 2.67 -13.33
C ARG A 245 -2.43 3.51 -12.92
N VAL A 246 -3.39 2.91 -12.24
CA VAL A 246 -4.62 3.55 -11.79
C VAL A 246 -4.71 3.46 -10.28
N CYS A 247 -4.87 4.60 -9.62
CA CYS A 247 -5.07 4.72 -8.19
C CYS A 247 -6.53 5.10 -7.93
N LEU A 248 -7.20 4.37 -7.05
CA LEU A 248 -8.60 4.57 -6.70
C LEU A 248 -8.74 4.94 -5.22
N SER A 249 -9.58 5.92 -4.93
CA SER A 249 -9.95 6.35 -3.59
C SER A 249 -11.40 6.85 -3.59
N ASP A 250 -12.07 6.75 -2.45
CA ASP A 250 -13.42 7.27 -2.20
C ASP A 250 -13.43 8.67 -1.55
N SER A 251 -12.25 9.28 -1.38
CA SER A 251 -12.12 10.62 -0.82
C SER A 251 -11.96 11.68 -1.91
N LYS A 252 -13.01 12.46 -2.15
CA LYS A 252 -12.95 13.62 -3.07
C LYS A 252 -11.95 14.67 -2.60
N VAL A 253 -11.84 14.90 -1.28
CA VAL A 253 -10.86 15.83 -0.68
C VAL A 253 -9.43 15.44 -1.03
N VAL A 254 -9.08 14.16 -0.92
CA VAL A 254 -7.75 13.66 -1.29
C VAL A 254 -7.48 13.83 -2.78
N LEU A 255 -8.48 13.57 -3.63
CA LEU A 255 -8.34 13.79 -5.07
C LEU A 255 -8.03 15.25 -5.40
N ASP A 256 -8.77 16.18 -4.81
CA ASP A 256 -8.56 17.62 -5.02
C ASP A 256 -7.16 18.05 -4.55
N TRP A 257 -6.69 17.53 -3.41
CA TRP A 257 -5.34 17.76 -2.94
C TRP A 257 -4.27 17.21 -3.89
N VAL A 258 -4.44 15.99 -4.38
CA VAL A 258 -3.48 15.29 -5.25
C VAL A 258 -3.39 15.91 -6.65
N ARG A 259 -4.51 16.41 -7.18
CA ARG A 259 -4.56 17.06 -8.50
C ARG A 259 -4.06 18.49 -8.48
N SER A 260 -4.12 19.16 -7.33
CA SER A 260 -3.61 20.51 -7.17
C SER A 260 -2.08 20.55 -7.00
N PRO A 261 -1.41 21.66 -7.37
CA PRO A 261 0.01 21.83 -7.12
C PRO A 261 0.34 21.69 -5.62
N TYR A 262 1.30 20.84 -5.28
CA TYR A 262 1.61 20.50 -3.88
C TYR A 262 1.93 21.72 -3.00
N TYR A 263 2.49 22.79 -3.57
CA TYR A 263 2.89 23.97 -2.81
C TYR A 263 1.71 24.82 -2.31
N ARG A 264 0.49 24.59 -2.83
CA ARG A 264 -0.76 25.22 -2.38
C ARG A 264 -1.09 24.87 -0.93
N TRP A 265 -0.69 23.69 -0.48
CA TRP A 265 -1.12 23.13 0.80
C TRP A 265 -0.13 23.37 1.94
N ASN A 266 -0.62 23.27 3.17
CA ASN A 266 0.19 23.25 4.38
C ASN A 266 1.16 22.06 4.39
N GLN A 267 2.21 22.15 5.21
CA GLN A 267 3.37 21.25 5.14
C GLN A 267 3.03 19.75 5.19
N PHE A 268 2.04 19.34 6.00
CA PHE A 268 1.63 17.93 6.11
C PHE A 268 1.08 17.38 4.79
N VAL A 269 0.17 18.13 4.16
CA VAL A 269 -0.49 17.77 2.90
C VAL A 269 0.48 17.94 1.74
N SER A 270 1.17 19.08 1.68
CA SER A 270 2.15 19.43 0.65
C SER A 270 3.22 18.35 0.48
N ASN A 271 3.86 17.91 1.56
CA ASN A 271 4.91 16.89 1.50
C ASN A 271 4.39 15.53 1.01
N ARG A 272 3.12 15.20 1.27
CA ARG A 272 2.51 13.94 0.83
C ARG A 272 2.10 14.02 -0.64
N VAL A 273 1.42 15.11 -1.03
CA VAL A 273 1.00 15.38 -2.40
C VAL A 273 2.22 15.40 -3.34
N ALA A 274 3.29 16.13 -2.98
CA ALA A 274 4.51 16.19 -3.79
C ALA A 274 5.05 14.80 -4.12
N LYS A 275 5.07 13.92 -3.11
CA LYS A 275 5.56 12.55 -3.24
C LYS A 275 4.57 11.62 -3.96
N ILE A 276 3.27 11.85 -3.86
CA ILE A 276 2.27 11.14 -4.66
C ILE A 276 2.46 11.48 -6.13
N GLN A 277 2.55 12.78 -6.45
CA GLN A 277 2.76 13.28 -7.80
C GLN A 277 4.10 12.79 -8.39
N GLU A 278 5.17 12.73 -7.61
CA GLU A 278 6.46 12.15 -8.01
C GLU A 278 6.36 10.64 -8.31
N ASN A 279 5.57 9.89 -7.53
CA ASN A 279 5.50 8.44 -7.65
C ASN A 279 4.66 7.96 -8.84
N VAL A 280 3.49 8.58 -9.04
CA VAL A 280 2.50 8.09 -10.02
C VAL A 280 2.04 9.15 -11.02
N GLY A 281 2.19 10.44 -10.71
CA GLY A 281 1.63 11.57 -11.48
C GLY A 281 0.36 12.14 -10.83
N SER A 282 -0.03 13.36 -11.23
CA SER A 282 -1.25 14.04 -10.73
C SER A 282 -2.53 13.37 -11.21
N ASP A 283 -2.51 12.78 -12.40
CA ASP A 283 -3.71 12.35 -13.12
C ASP A 283 -4.03 10.87 -12.90
N SER A 284 -3.24 10.15 -12.10
CA SER A 284 -3.42 8.72 -11.85
C SER A 284 -4.47 8.40 -10.78
N PHE A 285 -4.98 9.41 -10.05
CA PHE A 285 -5.98 9.22 -9.00
C PHE A 285 -7.41 9.49 -9.53
N HIS A 286 -8.28 8.52 -9.30
CA HIS A 286 -9.70 8.56 -9.69
C HIS A 286 -10.60 8.22 -8.50
N HIS A 287 -11.80 8.77 -8.53
CA HIS A 287 -12.77 8.59 -7.45
C HIS A 287 -13.65 7.38 -7.74
N ILE A 288 -13.94 6.59 -6.71
CA ILE A 288 -14.94 5.53 -6.71
C ILE A 288 -15.86 5.69 -5.51
N ALA A 289 -17.08 5.17 -5.57
CA ALA A 289 -17.92 5.12 -4.38
C ALA A 289 -17.31 4.17 -3.33
N GLY A 290 -17.38 4.52 -2.04
CA GLY A 290 -16.81 3.68 -0.97
C GLY A 290 -17.32 2.25 -0.94
N LYS A 291 -18.55 1.99 -1.39
CA LYS A 291 -19.11 0.63 -1.54
C LYS A 291 -18.37 -0.25 -2.56
N GLU A 292 -17.68 0.37 -3.52
CA GLU A 292 -16.87 -0.30 -4.55
C GLU A 292 -15.41 -0.43 -4.10
N ASN A 293 -15.03 0.17 -2.96
CA ASN A 293 -13.66 0.23 -2.49
C ASN A 293 -13.30 -1.04 -1.70
N VAL A 294 -12.64 -1.97 -2.38
CA VAL A 294 -12.20 -3.24 -1.77
C VAL A 294 -11.13 -3.08 -0.70
N SER A 295 -10.50 -1.90 -0.57
CA SER A 295 -9.50 -1.68 0.48
C SER A 295 -10.10 -1.42 1.88
N ASP A 296 -11.43 -1.23 1.99
CA ASP A 296 -12.14 -1.06 3.27
C ASP A 296 -11.98 -2.28 4.20
N CYS A 297 -11.97 -3.49 3.64
CA CYS A 297 -11.74 -4.71 4.42
C CYS A 297 -10.35 -4.70 5.08
N VAL A 298 -9.35 -4.12 4.41
CA VAL A 298 -7.96 -4.03 4.90
C VAL A 298 -7.78 -2.86 5.85
N SER A 299 -8.57 -1.79 5.76
CA SER A 299 -8.44 -0.62 6.66
C SER A 299 -9.16 -0.85 8.00
N ARG A 300 -10.11 -1.77 8.05
CA ARG A 300 -10.86 -2.17 9.27
C ARG A 300 -10.34 -3.43 9.94
N GLY A 301 -9.70 -4.31 9.15
CA GLY A 301 -9.26 -5.63 9.57
C GLY A 301 -10.41 -6.64 9.54
N MET A 302 -10.05 -7.91 9.36
CA MET A 302 -11.00 -9.02 9.29
C MET A 302 -10.55 -10.18 10.16
N LEU A 303 -11.52 -10.92 10.70
CA LEU A 303 -11.28 -12.25 11.23
C LEU A 303 -10.92 -13.23 10.09
N PRO A 304 -10.17 -14.31 10.38
CA PRO A 304 -9.83 -15.30 9.36
C PRO A 304 -11.02 -15.89 8.62
N SER A 305 -12.11 -16.24 9.32
CA SER A 305 -13.35 -16.73 8.70
C SER A 305 -13.91 -15.76 7.67
N GLN A 306 -13.96 -14.47 8.02
CA GLN A 306 -14.46 -13.42 7.14
C GLN A 306 -13.62 -13.26 5.88
N LEU A 307 -12.30 -13.44 5.97
CA LEU A 307 -11.42 -13.37 4.81
C LEU A 307 -11.63 -14.58 3.88
N VAL A 308 -11.81 -15.77 4.45
CA VAL A 308 -12.13 -17.00 3.69
C VAL A 308 -13.44 -16.85 2.93
N ASP A 309 -14.44 -16.24 3.55
CA ASP A 309 -15.77 -16.02 2.95
C ASP A 309 -15.83 -14.77 2.04
N TYR A 310 -14.69 -14.12 1.75
CA TYR A 310 -14.63 -12.89 0.94
C TYR A 310 -13.79 -13.08 -0.35
N PRO A 311 -14.32 -13.80 -1.36
CA PRO A 311 -13.56 -14.17 -2.57
C PRO A 311 -13.09 -12.96 -3.38
N VAL A 312 -13.81 -11.83 -3.31
CA VAL A 312 -13.47 -10.56 -3.96
C VAL A 312 -12.06 -10.08 -3.56
N TRP A 313 -11.55 -10.45 -2.39
CA TRP A 313 -10.19 -10.13 -1.97
C TRP A 313 -9.11 -10.66 -2.92
N THR A 314 -9.34 -11.81 -3.55
CA THR A 314 -8.32 -12.48 -4.37
C THR A 314 -8.31 -11.98 -5.81
N THR A 315 -9.48 -11.68 -6.37
CA THR A 315 -9.66 -11.30 -7.77
C THR A 315 -9.95 -9.81 -7.97
N GLY A 316 -10.33 -9.09 -6.91
CA GLY A 316 -10.87 -7.76 -6.99
C GLY A 316 -12.31 -7.74 -7.55
N PRO A 317 -12.91 -6.53 -7.69
CA PRO A 317 -14.25 -6.39 -8.25
C PRO A 317 -14.36 -6.86 -9.69
N GLU A 318 -15.48 -7.47 -10.06
CA GLU A 318 -15.70 -7.99 -11.42
C GLU A 318 -15.62 -6.91 -12.51
N TRP A 319 -16.00 -5.67 -12.20
CA TRP A 319 -15.92 -4.57 -13.15
C TRP A 319 -14.48 -4.21 -13.56
N LEU A 320 -13.45 -4.65 -12.83
CA LEU A 320 -12.05 -4.50 -13.27
C LEU A 320 -11.75 -5.23 -14.58
N LYS A 321 -12.54 -6.26 -14.92
CA LYS A 321 -12.43 -6.99 -16.18
C LYS A 321 -13.03 -6.23 -17.36
N LEU A 322 -13.87 -5.23 -17.09
CA LEU A 322 -14.49 -4.39 -18.11
C LEU A 322 -13.52 -3.30 -18.60
N PRO A 323 -13.75 -2.70 -19.78
CA PRO A 323 -13.02 -1.53 -20.22
C PRO A 323 -13.09 -0.39 -19.19
N ILE A 324 -12.00 0.37 -19.02
CA ILE A 324 -11.90 1.48 -18.02
C ILE A 324 -13.06 2.48 -18.10
N ARG A 325 -13.59 2.73 -19.30
CA ARG A 325 -14.75 3.63 -19.53
C ARG A 325 -16.07 3.15 -18.89
N GLU A 326 -16.16 1.86 -18.57
CA GLU A 326 -17.32 1.21 -17.94
C GLU A 326 -17.09 1.00 -16.44
N TRP A 327 -15.95 1.42 -15.89
CA TRP A 327 -15.69 1.39 -14.46
C TRP A 327 -16.57 2.42 -13.74
N PRO A 328 -16.91 2.19 -12.45
CA PRO A 328 -17.73 3.10 -11.65
C PRO A 328 -16.91 4.32 -11.16
N LEU A 329 -16.23 4.99 -12.08
CA LEU A 329 -15.44 6.19 -11.80
C LEU A 329 -16.35 7.40 -11.77
N ASP A 330 -16.24 8.22 -10.73
CA ASP A 330 -16.94 9.50 -10.68
C ASP A 330 -16.23 10.52 -11.56
N VAL A 331 -17.00 11.17 -12.43
CA VAL A 331 -16.52 12.22 -13.33
C VAL A 331 -16.53 13.58 -12.63
N ASP A 332 -17.42 13.77 -11.65
CA ASP A 332 -17.49 14.98 -10.84
C ASP A 332 -16.75 14.78 -9.52
N THR A 333 -15.48 15.18 -9.51
CA THR A 333 -14.64 15.11 -8.32
C THR A 333 -14.62 16.40 -7.52
N SER A 334 -15.42 17.42 -7.90
CA SER A 334 -15.43 18.67 -7.15
C SER A 334 -15.92 18.41 -5.72
N SER A 335 -15.12 18.79 -4.72
CA SER A 335 -15.57 18.77 -3.33
C SER A 335 -15.87 20.19 -2.84
N ILE A 336 -16.96 20.31 -2.08
CA ILE A 336 -17.41 21.56 -1.44
C ILE A 336 -16.99 21.52 0.05
N ASP A 337 -15.92 20.78 0.36
CA ASP A 337 -15.55 20.50 1.74
C ASP A 337 -14.73 21.65 2.32
N GLU A 338 -15.19 22.23 3.44
CA GLU A 338 -14.50 23.28 4.18
C GLU A 338 -13.07 22.86 4.60
N GLU A 339 -12.79 21.56 4.69
CA GLU A 339 -11.48 21.06 5.08
C GLU A 339 -10.40 21.32 4.00
N ILE A 340 -10.78 21.49 2.73
CA ILE A 340 -9.86 21.98 1.68
C ILE A 340 -9.35 23.37 2.00
N ASP A 341 -10.26 24.28 2.36
CA ASP A 341 -9.94 25.68 2.67
C ASP A 341 -9.08 25.80 3.94
N ARG A 342 -9.17 24.83 4.85
CA ARG A 342 -8.34 24.80 6.07
C ARG A 342 -6.90 24.42 5.81
N GLU A 343 -6.64 23.55 4.84
CA GLU A 343 -5.28 23.09 4.51
C GLU A 343 -4.58 23.95 3.46
N GLU A 344 -5.31 24.86 2.82
CA GLU A 344 -4.72 25.85 1.93
C GLU A 344 -3.79 26.80 2.70
N LYS A 345 -2.60 27.05 2.15
CA LYS A 345 -1.69 28.05 2.71
C LYS A 345 -2.33 29.41 2.58
N LYS A 346 -2.62 30.04 3.71
CA LYS A 346 -3.04 31.44 3.74
C LYS A 346 -1.87 32.33 3.33
N SER A 347 -1.98 32.95 2.16
CA SER A 347 -1.08 34.03 1.74
C SER A 347 -1.48 35.30 2.49
N VAL A 348 -0.62 35.76 3.39
CA VAL A 348 -0.77 37.08 4.02
C VAL A 348 -0.09 38.09 3.12
N PHE A 349 -0.88 38.85 2.38
CA PHE A 349 -0.39 40.01 1.64
C PHE A 349 -0.22 41.16 2.64
N VAL A 350 1.03 41.48 2.96
CA VAL A 350 1.34 42.69 3.72
C VAL A 350 1.38 43.85 2.74
N THR A 351 0.28 44.59 2.64
CA THR A 351 0.24 45.85 1.91
C THR A 351 0.92 46.91 2.77
N VAL A 352 2.16 47.26 2.43
CA VAL A 352 2.80 48.44 3.02
C VAL A 352 2.17 49.66 2.36
N GLN A 353 1.20 50.28 3.04
CA GLN A 353 0.85 51.66 2.73
C GLN A 353 2.06 52.50 3.14
N GLN A 354 2.85 52.89 2.15
CA GLN A 354 3.86 53.91 2.37
C GLN A 354 3.09 55.21 2.64
N GLU A 355 2.89 55.55 3.92
CA GLU A 355 2.43 56.88 4.27
C GLU A 355 3.40 57.87 3.61
N ARG A 356 2.84 58.73 2.76
CA ARG A 356 3.64 59.71 2.03
C ARG A 356 4.33 60.56 3.08
N SER A 357 5.66 60.49 3.14
CA SER A 357 6.44 61.22 4.13
C SER A 357 5.97 62.67 4.16
N VAL A 358 5.54 63.15 5.33
CA VAL A 358 5.04 64.52 5.49
C VAL A 358 6.09 65.52 4.99
N LEU A 359 7.37 65.22 5.22
CA LEU A 359 8.49 66.01 4.72
C LEU A 359 8.59 66.00 3.20
N LEU A 360 8.30 64.87 2.55
CA LEU A 360 8.35 64.72 1.10
C LEU A 360 7.15 65.42 0.44
N ALA A 361 5.96 65.34 1.05
CA ALA A 361 4.78 66.10 0.64
C ALA A 361 4.96 67.63 0.84
N LEU A 362 5.66 68.05 1.91
CA LEU A 362 6.02 69.45 2.12
C LEU A 362 7.08 69.88 1.10
N ALA A 363 8.12 69.08 0.86
CA ALA A 363 9.17 69.40 -0.10
C ALA A 363 8.63 69.59 -1.53
N GLU A 364 7.65 68.79 -1.96
CA GLU A 364 6.99 68.95 -3.27
C GLU A 364 6.16 70.25 -3.38
N ARG A 365 5.70 70.83 -2.26
CA ARG A 365 4.89 72.06 -2.23
C ARG A 365 5.71 73.34 -2.22
N HIS A 366 7.02 73.25 -2.01
CA HIS A 366 7.90 74.40 -1.90
C HIS A 366 9.00 74.35 -2.98
N SER A 367 9.06 75.38 -3.81
CA SER A 367 10.01 75.48 -4.92
C SER A 367 11.42 75.94 -4.52
N SER A 368 11.65 76.24 -3.23
CA SER A 368 12.97 76.61 -2.70
C SER A 368 13.20 76.05 -1.31
N TRP A 369 14.46 75.68 -1.03
CA TRP A 369 14.89 75.11 0.25
C TRP A 369 14.60 76.02 1.45
N LEU A 370 14.82 77.32 1.30
CA LEU A 370 14.55 78.33 2.35
C LEU A 370 13.06 78.41 2.71
N SER A 371 12.16 78.29 1.72
CA SER A 371 10.71 78.31 1.96
C SER A 371 10.23 77.08 2.72
N LEU A 372 10.80 75.91 2.43
CA LEU A 372 10.53 74.67 3.16
C LEU A 372 11.01 74.76 4.62
N LEU A 373 12.21 75.32 4.84
CA LEU A 373 12.82 75.43 6.16
C LEU A 373 11.99 76.31 7.10
N HIS A 374 11.47 77.45 6.62
CA HIS A 374 10.58 78.30 7.40
C HIS A 374 9.23 77.63 7.73
N ALA A 375 8.67 76.85 6.80
CA ALA A 375 7.40 76.14 7.02
C ALA A 375 7.53 75.03 8.08
N ILE A 376 8.67 74.31 8.11
CA ILE A 376 8.94 73.25 9.08
C ILE A 376 9.18 73.85 10.48
N VAL A 377 9.92 74.95 10.59
CA VAL A 377 10.23 75.61 11.88
C VAL A 377 8.97 76.19 12.54
N MET A 378 8.02 76.72 11.76
CA MET A 378 6.75 77.24 12.31
C MET A 378 5.84 76.16 12.90
N TYR A 379 5.99 74.90 12.48
CA TYR A 379 5.18 73.79 12.97
C TYR A 379 5.74 73.13 14.26
N SER A 380 6.96 73.47 14.69
CA SER A 380 7.55 72.93 15.92
C SER A 380 7.27 73.75 17.18
N ASP A 381 6.76 74.97 17.03
CA ASP A 381 6.50 75.93 18.13
C ASP A 381 4.99 76.10 18.46
N SER A 382 4.15 75.18 18.00
CA SER A 382 2.69 75.09 18.27
C SER A 382 2.32 73.68 18.70
#